data_AF-A0A8J3APK8-F1
#
_entry.id   AF-A0A8J3APK8-F1
#
_cell.length_a   1.000
_cell.length_b   1.000
_cell.length_c   1.000
_cell.angle_alpha   90.00
_cell.angle_beta   90.00
_cell.angle_gamma   90.00
#
_symmetry.space_group_name_H-M   'P 1'
#
loop_
_entity.id
_entity.type
_entity.pdbx_description
1 polymer ?
#
loop_
_entity_poly.entity_id
_entity_poly.type
_entity_poly.pdbx_seq_one_letter_code
_entity_poly.pdbx_strand_id
1 'polypeptide(L)'
;MKKIKLLLIAIFSTSLLLVIYNFLPGTIMYYTSLWEYKVRDFDIYKDDFQTLANLAYREYNKNQKKGYFLYIDEVFEISKLNLIDMTRDDSVIVMSEKERKSLETVVAEAFQEGDGGYLSLIKVHKNQVEFETENGLYSLVYRKDRNKPKYVNNEYRKGKFKLKKILDHWYHARFVED
;
A
#
# COMPACT_ATOMS: atom_id res chain seq x y z
N MET A 1 49.46 30.34 3.05
CA MET A 1 48.74 29.25 2.36
C MET A 1 48.00 28.28 3.29
N LYS A 2 48.63 27.63 4.29
CA LYS A 2 47.93 26.66 5.18
C LYS A 2 46.72 27.26 5.94
N LYS A 3 46.85 28.48 6.48
CA LYS A 3 45.76 29.18 7.20
C LYS A 3 44.54 29.50 6.32
N ILE A 4 44.78 29.88 5.06
CA ILE A 4 43.71 30.18 4.08
C ILE A 4 42.96 28.89 3.70
N LYS A 5 43.68 27.77 3.50
CA LYS A 5 43.05 26.46 3.27
C LYS A 5 42.17 26.02 4.43
N LEU A 6 42.65 26.17 5.67
CA LEU A 6 41.89 25.86 6.88
C LEU A 6 40.61 26.70 7.01
N LEU A 7 40.70 28.00 6.72
CA LEU A 7 39.54 28.89 6.72
C LEU A 7 38.50 28.48 5.67
N LEU A 8 38.94 28.16 4.45
CA LEU A 8 38.04 27.71 3.38
C LEU A 8 37.34 26.40 3.73
N ILE A 9 38.07 25.44 4.33
CA ILE A 9 37.48 24.18 4.81
C ILE A 9 36.42 24.47 5.87
N ALA A 10 36.72 25.34 6.83
CA ALA A 10 35.78 25.71 7.90
C ALA A 10 34.51 26.40 7.36
N ILE A 11 34.66 27.31 6.39
CA ILE A 11 33.51 27.95 5.73
C ILE A 11 32.67 26.90 5.00
N PHE A 12 33.30 26.04 4.20
CA PHE A 12 32.59 25.02 3.42
C PHE A 12 31.88 24.00 4.31
N SER A 13 32.51 23.56 5.40
CA SER A 13 31.90 22.64 6.36
C SER A 13 30.73 23.29 7.10
N THR A 14 30.85 24.57 7.46
CA THR A 14 29.77 25.30 8.15
C THR A 14 28.60 25.56 7.22
N SER A 15 28.85 25.95 5.97
CA SER A 15 27.81 26.10 4.94
C SER A 15 27.10 24.77 4.65
N LEU A 16 27.84 23.65 4.56
CA LEU A 16 27.26 22.32 4.37
C LEU A 16 26.38 21.91 5.56
N LEU A 17 26.85 22.14 6.79
CA LEU A 17 26.08 21.87 8.01
C LEU A 17 24.79 22.70 8.07
N LEU A 18 24.84 23.98 7.68
CA LEU A 18 23.66 24.84 7.62
C LEU A 18 22.65 24.35 6.57
N VAL A 19 23.11 23.87 5.41
CA VAL A 19 22.22 23.27 4.40
C VAL A 19 21.57 21.99 4.96
N ILE A 20 22.35 21.07 5.54
CA ILE A 20 21.80 19.84 6.13
C ILE A 20 20.80 20.19 7.24
N TYR A 21 21.14 21.10 8.15
CA TYR A 21 20.29 21.48 9.28
C TYR A 21 18.94 22.06 8.84
N ASN A 22 18.90 22.83 7.75
CA ASN A 22 17.65 23.42 7.26
C ASN A 22 16.83 22.46 6.37
N PHE A 23 17.48 21.60 5.58
CA PHE A 23 16.78 20.69 4.66
C PHE A 23 16.35 19.37 5.29
N LEU A 24 17.10 18.86 6.28
CA LEU A 24 16.86 17.55 6.88
C LEU A 24 15.53 17.47 7.67
N PRO A 25 15.15 18.47 8.50
CA PRO A 25 13.88 18.41 9.23
C PRO A 25 12.66 18.42 8.30
N GLY A 26 12.66 19.29 7.29
CA GLY A 26 11.57 19.38 6.32
C GLY A 26 11.42 18.11 5.49
N THR A 27 12.53 17.50 5.06
CA THR A 27 12.49 16.23 4.33
C THR A 27 12.06 15.07 5.21
N ILE A 28 12.49 15.00 6.47
CA ILE A 28 12.02 13.99 7.43
C ILE A 28 10.52 14.16 7.66
N MET A 29 10.05 15.36 7.96
CA MET A 29 8.63 15.63 8.25
C MET A 29 7.73 15.28 7.06
N TYR A 30 8.15 15.63 5.84
CA TYR A 30 7.47 15.23 4.61
C TYR A 30 7.43 13.71 4.43
N TYR A 31 8.55 13.03 4.68
CA TYR A 31 8.59 11.56 4.58
C TYR A 31 7.73 10.89 5.64
N THR A 32 7.69 11.42 6.87
CA THR A 32 6.87 10.87 7.95
C THR A 32 5.38 11.07 7.67
N SER A 33 4.97 12.26 7.21
CA SER A 33 3.57 12.55 6.89
C SER A 33 3.07 11.72 5.70
N LEU A 34 3.91 11.50 4.69
CA LEU A 34 3.57 10.68 3.52
C LEU A 34 3.15 9.25 3.90
N TRP A 35 3.71 8.73 5.00
CA TRP A 35 3.52 7.34 5.44
C TRP A 35 2.78 7.23 6.77
N GLU A 36 2.12 8.29 7.22
CA GLU A 36 1.41 8.34 8.49
C GLU A 36 0.24 7.34 8.55
N TYR A 37 -0.45 7.17 7.42
CA TYR A 37 -1.69 6.40 7.26
C TYR A 37 -1.50 5.00 6.64
N LYS A 38 -0.28 4.47 6.68
CA LYS A 38 0.00 3.11 6.21
C LYS A 38 -0.46 2.07 7.25
N VAL A 39 -0.60 0.81 6.82
CA VAL A 39 -0.63 -0.35 7.74
C VAL A 39 0.66 -0.35 8.57
N ARG A 40 0.58 0.03 9.85
CA ARG A 40 1.76 0.20 10.72
C ARG A 40 2.31 -1.15 11.20
N ASP A 41 1.41 -2.04 11.58
CA ASP A 41 1.74 -3.33 12.19
C ASP A 41 1.65 -4.49 11.18
N PHE A 42 2.19 -4.27 9.98
CA PHE A 42 2.13 -5.25 8.90
C PHE A 42 2.62 -6.64 9.32
N ASP A 43 3.69 -6.72 10.12
CA ASP A 43 4.25 -8.00 10.55
C ASP A 43 3.29 -8.82 11.43
N ILE A 44 2.38 -8.17 12.16
CA ILE A 44 1.35 -8.83 12.98
C ILE A 44 0.32 -9.52 12.07
N TYR A 45 -0.11 -8.85 11.00
CA TYR A 45 -1.20 -9.29 10.13
C TYR A 45 -0.72 -9.93 8.80
N LYS A 46 0.59 -10.14 8.65
CA LYS A 46 1.21 -10.61 7.41
C LYS A 46 0.59 -11.91 6.89
N ASP A 47 0.33 -12.86 7.77
CA ASP A 47 -0.20 -14.16 7.40
C ASP A 47 -1.66 -14.08 6.94
N ASP A 48 -2.43 -13.14 7.50
CA ASP A 48 -3.79 -12.83 7.04
C ASP A 48 -3.76 -12.18 5.65
N PHE A 49 -2.88 -11.20 5.45
CA PHE A 49 -2.66 -10.61 4.14
C PHE A 49 -2.21 -11.63 3.10
N GLN A 50 -1.32 -12.55 3.47
CA GLN A 50 -0.87 -13.61 2.57
C GLN A 50 -2.00 -14.59 2.24
N THR A 51 -2.85 -14.91 3.22
CA THR A 51 -4.04 -15.75 3.02
C THR A 51 -4.99 -15.11 2.00
N LEU A 52 -5.28 -13.82 2.14
CA LEU A 52 -6.13 -13.09 1.21
C LEU A 52 -5.49 -12.91 -0.18
N ALA A 53 -4.17 -12.71 -0.26
CA ALA A 53 -3.48 -12.65 -1.55
C ALA A 53 -3.58 -13.99 -2.30
N ASN A 54 -3.47 -15.12 -1.59
CA ASN A 54 -3.62 -16.45 -2.17
C ASN A 54 -5.05 -16.69 -2.66
N LEU A 55 -6.06 -16.29 -1.87
CA LEU A 55 -7.47 -16.28 -2.26
C LEU A 55 -7.67 -15.47 -3.55
N ALA A 56 -7.16 -14.25 -3.59
CA ALA A 56 -7.30 -13.35 -4.72
C ALA A 56 -6.69 -13.94 -6.00
N TYR A 57 -5.51 -14.57 -5.92
CA TYR A 57 -4.94 -15.32 -7.05
C TYR A 57 -5.73 -16.56 -7.44
N ARG A 58 -6.26 -17.31 -6.47
CA ARG A 58 -7.10 -18.49 -6.74
C ARG A 58 -8.28 -18.09 -7.60
N GLU A 59 -8.97 -17.00 -7.25
CA GLU A 59 -10.11 -16.51 -8.02
C GLU A 59 -9.68 -15.90 -9.37
N TYR A 60 -8.59 -15.12 -9.41
CA TYR A 60 -8.02 -14.62 -10.67
C TYR A 60 -7.71 -15.73 -11.68
N ASN A 61 -7.12 -16.84 -11.22
CA ASN A 61 -6.70 -17.95 -12.08
C ASN A 61 -7.88 -18.76 -12.64
N LYS A 62 -9.04 -18.76 -11.98
CA LYS A 62 -10.27 -19.36 -12.53
C LYS A 62 -10.77 -18.61 -13.76
N ASN A 63 -10.54 -17.29 -13.80
CA ASN A 63 -11.20 -16.39 -14.74
C ASN A 63 -10.27 -15.84 -15.84
N GLN A 64 -8.94 -15.93 -15.69
CA GLN A 64 -7.92 -15.52 -16.68
C GLN A 64 -8.11 -14.11 -17.30
N LYS A 65 -8.77 -13.18 -16.61
CA LYS A 65 -9.00 -11.80 -17.10
C LYS A 65 -7.75 -10.93 -16.94
N LYS A 66 -7.68 -9.81 -17.68
CA LYS A 66 -6.54 -8.85 -17.60
C LYS A 66 -6.47 -8.10 -16.26
N GLY A 67 -7.57 -8.03 -15.52
CA GLY A 67 -7.67 -7.47 -14.17
C GLY A 67 -8.88 -8.07 -13.48
N TYR A 68 -8.76 -8.32 -12.18
CA TYR A 68 -9.79 -8.92 -11.35
C TYR A 68 -9.94 -8.11 -10.07
N PHE A 69 -11.18 -7.82 -9.69
CA PHE A 69 -11.49 -6.86 -8.65
C PHE A 69 -12.43 -7.52 -7.66
N LEU A 70 -12.03 -7.54 -6.40
CA LEU A 70 -12.84 -8.03 -5.30
C LEU A 70 -13.24 -6.85 -4.42
N TYR A 71 -14.53 -6.54 -4.41
CA TYR A 71 -15.08 -5.51 -3.54
C TYR A 71 -15.39 -6.08 -2.17
N ILE A 72 -15.09 -5.34 -1.10
CA ILE A 72 -15.47 -5.71 0.26
C ILE A 72 -16.87 -5.17 0.51
N ASP A 73 -17.83 -6.08 0.62
CA ASP A 73 -19.21 -5.74 0.92
C ASP A 73 -19.51 -5.94 2.41
N GLU A 74 -19.85 -4.83 3.06
CA GLU A 74 -20.39 -4.79 4.42
C GLU A 74 -21.91 -4.84 4.34
N VAL A 75 -22.48 -6.04 4.16
CA VAL A 75 -23.93 -6.21 4.19
C VAL A 75 -24.42 -5.94 5.61
N PHE A 76 -25.19 -4.87 5.78
CA PHE A 76 -25.70 -4.33 7.05
C PHE A 76 -26.51 -5.30 7.95
N GLU A 77 -26.86 -6.50 7.49
CA GLU A 77 -27.71 -7.44 8.24
C GLU A 77 -27.05 -8.77 8.64
N ILE A 78 -25.82 -9.05 8.22
CA ILE A 78 -25.09 -10.22 8.68
C ILE A 78 -23.65 -9.79 8.90
N SER A 79 -23.18 -9.94 10.13
CA SER A 79 -21.84 -9.60 10.63
C SER A 79 -20.67 -10.35 9.97
N LYS A 80 -20.70 -10.54 8.65
CA LYS A 80 -19.74 -11.30 7.85
C LYS A 80 -19.39 -10.51 6.60
N LEU A 81 -18.13 -10.10 6.52
CA LEU A 81 -17.57 -9.49 5.32
C LEU A 81 -17.59 -10.48 4.16
N ASN A 82 -18.03 -10.01 3.01
CA ASN A 82 -17.99 -10.76 1.76
C ASN A 82 -17.02 -10.12 0.78
N LEU A 83 -16.47 -10.95 -0.11
CA LEU A 83 -15.77 -10.49 -1.28
C LEU A 83 -16.67 -10.71 -2.49
N ILE A 84 -16.95 -9.64 -3.22
CA ILE A 84 -17.77 -9.67 -4.43
C ILE A 84 -16.86 -9.60 -5.65
N ASP A 85 -17.01 -10.55 -6.57
CA ASP A 85 -16.39 -10.50 -7.88
C ASP A 85 -17.12 -9.48 -8.77
N MET A 86 -16.63 -8.25 -8.80
CA MET A 86 -17.18 -7.20 -9.68
C MET A 86 -16.99 -7.49 -11.16
N THR A 87 -16.22 -8.53 -11.52
CA THR A 87 -16.04 -8.92 -12.93
C THR A 87 -17.06 -9.96 -13.39
N ARG A 88 -17.93 -10.47 -12.50
CA ARG A 88 -18.87 -11.53 -12.80
C ARG A 88 -20.16 -11.37 -11.99
N ASP A 89 -21.08 -10.56 -12.52
CA ASP A 89 -22.46 -10.40 -12.04
C ASP A 89 -22.58 -10.31 -10.50
N ASP A 90 -21.62 -9.64 -9.87
CA ASP A 90 -21.52 -9.45 -8.43
C ASP A 90 -21.61 -10.76 -7.61
N SER A 91 -20.99 -11.83 -8.11
CA SER A 91 -20.99 -13.12 -7.42
C SER A 91 -20.15 -13.10 -6.14
N VAL A 92 -20.73 -13.59 -5.05
CA VAL A 92 -20.04 -13.73 -3.75
C VAL A 92 -18.99 -14.83 -3.82
N ILE A 93 -17.76 -14.50 -3.44
CA ILE A 93 -16.66 -15.46 -3.37
C ILE A 93 -16.85 -16.43 -2.20
N VAL A 94 -16.78 -17.72 -2.50
CA VAL A 94 -16.77 -18.77 -1.48
C VAL A 94 -15.42 -18.75 -0.77
N MET A 95 -15.45 -18.39 0.51
CA MET A 95 -14.28 -18.37 1.39
C MET A 95 -14.34 -19.52 2.39
N SER A 96 -13.18 -20.10 2.68
CA SER A 96 -12.99 -20.92 3.87
C SER A 96 -13.12 -20.09 5.15
N GLU A 97 -13.31 -20.75 6.29
CA GLU A 97 -13.37 -20.08 7.60
C GLU A 97 -12.11 -19.27 7.90
N LYS A 98 -10.94 -19.82 7.57
CA LYS A 98 -9.66 -19.10 7.71
C LYS A 98 -9.62 -17.84 6.85
N GLU A 99 -9.99 -17.93 5.58
CA GLU A 99 -10.00 -16.79 4.66
C GLU A 99 -10.95 -15.69 5.14
N ARG A 100 -12.15 -16.08 5.63
CA ARG A 100 -13.11 -15.12 6.19
C ARG A 100 -12.56 -14.44 7.44
N LYS A 101 -11.98 -15.20 8.38
CA LYS A 101 -11.40 -14.64 9.59
C LYS A 101 -10.22 -13.70 9.30
N SER A 102 -9.39 -14.05 8.30
CA SER A 102 -8.31 -13.18 7.84
C SER A 102 -8.85 -11.88 7.23
N LEU A 103 -9.95 -11.93 6.48
CA LEU A 103 -10.61 -10.73 5.96
C LEU A 103 -11.13 -9.83 7.08
N GLU A 104 -11.87 -10.41 8.03
CA GLU A 104 -12.38 -9.72 9.22
C GLU A 104 -11.26 -9.05 10.01
N THR A 105 -10.16 -9.78 10.26
CA THR A 105 -9.00 -9.25 10.99
C THR A 105 -8.33 -8.12 10.23
N VAL A 106 -8.09 -8.28 8.93
CA VAL A 106 -7.42 -7.24 8.12
C VAL A 106 -8.25 -5.96 8.04
N VAL A 107 -9.56 -6.07 7.84
CA VAL A 107 -10.45 -4.92 7.74
C VAL A 107 -10.58 -4.22 9.10
N ALA A 108 -10.87 -4.97 10.17
CA ALA A 108 -11.11 -4.39 11.49
C ALA A 108 -9.82 -3.86 12.15
N GLU A 109 -8.69 -4.52 11.96
CA GLU A 109 -7.48 -4.27 12.76
C GLU A 109 -6.33 -3.65 11.93
N ALA A 110 -6.11 -4.11 10.70
CA ALA A 110 -4.96 -3.65 9.90
C ALA A 110 -5.25 -2.38 9.10
N PHE A 111 -6.49 -2.22 8.63
CA PHE A 111 -7.01 -1.05 7.91
C PHE A 111 -8.00 -0.26 8.78
N GLN A 112 -7.67 -0.07 10.07
CA GLN A 112 -8.49 0.68 11.02
C GLN A 112 -8.91 2.06 10.48
N GLU A 113 -10.13 2.46 10.84
CA GLU A 113 -10.70 3.75 10.51
C GLU A 113 -9.80 4.90 11.01
N GLY A 114 -9.29 5.67 10.07
CA GLY A 114 -8.64 6.96 10.23
C GLY A 114 -8.66 7.68 8.89
N ASP A 115 -8.11 8.90 8.79
CA ASP A 115 -8.16 9.72 7.56
C ASP A 115 -7.53 9.04 6.31
N GLY A 116 -6.88 7.89 6.48
CA GLY A 116 -6.33 7.04 5.42
C GLY A 116 -7.35 6.25 4.59
N GLY A 117 -8.56 6.04 5.09
CA GLY A 117 -9.62 5.23 4.46
C GLY A 117 -9.54 3.73 4.80
N TYR A 118 -10.69 3.08 4.86
CA TYR A 118 -10.80 1.64 5.11
C TYR A 118 -10.47 0.84 3.84
N LEU A 119 -10.14 -0.45 4.00
CA LEU A 119 -9.93 -1.36 2.88
C LEU A 119 -11.26 -1.55 2.13
N SER A 120 -11.31 -1.17 0.85
CA SER A 120 -12.54 -1.29 0.05
C SER A 120 -12.41 -2.29 -1.09
N LEU A 121 -11.19 -2.47 -1.61
CA LEU A 121 -10.97 -3.12 -2.89
C LEU A 121 -9.68 -3.93 -2.89
N ILE A 122 -9.77 -5.17 -3.38
CA ILE A 122 -8.61 -6.00 -3.69
C ILE A 122 -8.49 -6.13 -5.21
N LYS A 123 -7.45 -5.51 -5.79
CA LYS A 123 -7.14 -5.61 -7.22
C LYS A 123 -6.14 -6.72 -7.46
N VAL A 124 -6.36 -7.52 -8.51
CA VAL A 124 -5.47 -8.61 -8.88
C VAL A 124 -5.07 -8.51 -10.35
N HIS A 125 -3.77 -8.58 -10.55
CA HIS A 125 -3.10 -8.73 -11.84
C HIS A 125 -2.20 -9.97 -11.79
N LYS A 126 -1.68 -10.41 -12.95
CA LYS A 126 -0.90 -11.63 -13.11
C LYS A 126 0.14 -11.91 -11.99
N ASN A 127 0.86 -10.89 -11.53
CA ASN A 127 1.90 -10.99 -10.50
C ASN A 127 1.74 -9.98 -9.35
N GLN A 128 0.60 -9.31 -9.24
CA GLN A 128 0.39 -8.23 -8.28
C GLN A 128 -1.00 -8.33 -7.65
N VAL A 129 -1.07 -8.27 -6.33
CA VAL A 129 -2.32 -8.08 -5.56
C VAL A 129 -2.20 -6.76 -4.82
N GLU A 130 -3.23 -5.94 -4.86
CA GLU A 130 -3.29 -4.63 -4.22
C GLU A 130 -4.50 -4.58 -3.30
N PHE A 131 -4.26 -4.33 -2.02
CA PHE A 131 -5.27 -4.07 -1.01
C PHE A 131 -5.41 -2.54 -0.92
N GLU A 132 -6.44 -2.00 -1.56
CA GLU A 132 -6.62 -0.56 -1.79
C GLU A 132 -7.68 0.04 -0.88
N THR A 133 -7.40 1.25 -0.37
CA THR A 133 -8.34 2.03 0.42
C THR A 133 -9.43 2.64 -0.45
N GLU A 134 -10.60 2.93 0.13
CA GLU A 134 -11.75 3.53 -0.58
C GLU A 134 -11.39 4.75 -1.44
N ASN A 135 -10.57 5.66 -0.91
CA ASN A 135 -10.14 6.87 -1.63
C ASN A 135 -9.14 6.61 -2.78
N GLY A 136 -8.63 5.38 -2.90
CA GLY A 136 -7.61 4.95 -3.87
C GLY A 136 -6.24 5.60 -3.65
N LEU A 137 -6.01 6.21 -2.49
CA LEU A 137 -4.78 6.96 -2.21
C LEU A 137 -3.71 6.09 -1.56
N TYR A 138 -4.07 4.98 -0.92
CA TYR A 138 -3.12 4.03 -0.34
C TYR A 138 -3.43 2.60 -0.78
N SER A 139 -2.37 1.82 -0.98
CA SER A 139 -2.49 0.37 -1.15
C SER A 139 -1.36 -0.36 -0.46
N LEU A 140 -1.68 -1.52 0.12
CA LEU A 140 -0.68 -2.54 0.45
C LEU A 140 -0.55 -3.49 -0.75
N VAL A 141 0.67 -3.78 -1.17
CA VAL A 141 0.94 -4.47 -2.43
C VAL A 141 1.74 -5.72 -2.22
N TYR A 142 1.26 -6.83 -2.75
CA TYR A 142 1.99 -8.09 -2.85
C TYR A 142 2.43 -8.36 -4.29
N ARG A 143 3.71 -8.72 -4.48
CA ARG A 143 4.32 -9.05 -5.77
C ARG A 143 4.83 -10.48 -5.80
N LYS A 144 4.18 -11.37 -6.53
CA LYS A 144 4.60 -12.78 -6.62
C LYS A 144 6.01 -12.94 -7.22
N ASP A 145 6.37 -12.07 -8.17
CA ASP A 145 7.61 -12.15 -8.96
C ASP A 145 8.80 -11.36 -8.39
N ARG A 146 8.69 -10.82 -7.17
CA ARG A 146 9.71 -9.99 -6.49
C ARG A 146 10.07 -8.67 -7.19
N ASN A 147 9.52 -8.41 -8.37
CA ASN A 147 9.74 -7.16 -9.07
C ASN A 147 9.07 -5.99 -8.34
N LYS A 148 9.59 -4.79 -8.54
CA LYS A 148 8.96 -3.57 -8.02
C LYS A 148 7.55 -3.43 -8.60
N PRO A 149 6.53 -3.08 -7.79
CA PRO A 149 5.19 -2.80 -8.28
C PRO A 149 5.19 -1.79 -9.43
N LYS A 150 4.32 -2.02 -10.40
CA LYS A 150 4.08 -1.09 -11.51
C LYS A 150 2.66 -0.57 -11.38
N TYR A 151 2.52 0.74 -11.38
CA TYR A 151 1.25 1.44 -11.40
C TYR A 151 1.08 2.06 -12.78
N VAL A 152 -0.07 1.83 -13.40
CA VAL A 152 -0.48 2.59 -14.58
C VAL A 152 -1.15 3.85 -14.05
N ASN A 153 -0.64 5.02 -14.41
CA ASN A 153 -1.31 6.27 -14.05
C ASN A 153 -2.70 6.27 -14.68
N ASN A 154 -3.71 6.46 -13.84
CA ASN A 154 -5.07 6.67 -14.32
C ASN A 154 -5.12 8.06 -14.95
N GLU A 155 -5.60 8.17 -16.20
CA GLU A 155 -5.63 9.42 -16.98
C GLU A 155 -6.36 10.57 -16.25
N TYR A 156 -7.20 10.23 -15.27
CA TYR A 156 -8.02 11.15 -14.49
C TYR A 156 -7.33 11.80 -13.29
N ARG A 157 -6.20 11.25 -12.80
CA ARG A 157 -5.46 11.83 -11.65
C ARG A 157 -4.00 12.08 -12.04
N LYS A 158 -3.60 13.36 -12.08
CA LYS A 158 -2.21 13.77 -12.29
C LYS A 158 -1.43 13.53 -11.00
N GLY A 159 -0.54 12.55 -11.01
CA GLY A 159 0.28 12.20 -9.87
C GLY A 159 1.03 10.91 -10.08
N LYS A 160 1.65 10.40 -9.02
CA LYS A 160 2.41 9.15 -9.04
C LYS A 160 2.28 8.39 -7.72
N PHE A 161 2.39 7.08 -7.80
CA PHE A 161 2.53 6.25 -6.61
C PHE A 161 3.98 6.26 -6.11
N LYS A 162 4.17 6.73 -4.86
CA LYS A 162 5.39 6.50 -4.10
C LYS A 162 5.34 5.10 -3.51
N LEU A 163 6.46 4.39 -3.57
CA LEU A 163 6.57 3.01 -3.11
C LEU A 163 7.59 2.90 -1.98
N LYS A 164 7.23 2.16 -0.93
CA LYS A 164 8.12 1.81 0.18
C LYS A 164 8.09 0.30 0.40
N LYS A 165 9.24 -0.36 0.20
CA LYS A 165 9.37 -1.80 0.46
C LYS A 165 9.22 -2.04 1.97
N ILE A 166 8.46 -3.08 2.31
CA ILE A 166 8.27 -3.53 3.70
C ILE A 166 9.20 -4.71 3.93
N LEU A 167 8.97 -5.79 3.19
CA LEU A 167 9.80 -6.98 3.16
C LEU A 167 9.74 -7.63 1.77
N ASP A 168 10.31 -8.81 1.60
CA ASP A 168 10.27 -9.51 0.31
C ASP A 168 8.84 -9.74 -0.17
N HIS A 169 8.58 -9.33 -1.42
CA HIS A 169 7.26 -9.33 -2.05
C HIS A 169 6.27 -8.27 -1.58
N TRP A 170 6.52 -7.51 -0.50
CA TRP A 170 5.54 -6.61 0.10
C TRP A 170 5.96 -5.13 0.07
N TYR A 171 5.03 -4.25 -0.31
CA TYR A 171 5.25 -2.82 -0.46
C TYR A 171 4.05 -2.01 0.01
N HIS A 172 4.30 -0.84 0.59
CA HIS A 172 3.31 0.23 0.65
C HIS A 172 3.34 1.03 -0.65
N ALA A 173 2.16 1.43 -1.13
CA ALA A 173 1.99 2.37 -2.21
C ALA A 173 1.11 3.53 -1.76
N ARG A 174 1.55 4.76 -2.02
CA ARG A 174 0.80 5.98 -1.69
C ARG A 174 0.74 6.88 -2.92
N PHE A 175 -0.45 7.25 -3.34
CA PHE A 175 -0.64 8.24 -4.39
C PHE A 175 -0.22 9.62 -3.89
N VAL A 176 0.55 10.34 -4.71
CA VAL A 176 0.98 11.71 -4.44
C VAL A 176 0.71 12.52 -5.71
N GLU A 177 -0.07 13.59 -5.57
CA GLU A 177 -0.29 14.57 -6.63
C GLU A 177 1.03 15.23 -7.03
N ASP A 178 1.18 15.56 -8.32
CA ASP A 178 2.37 16.21 -8.85
C ASP A 178 2.47 17.70 -8.51
#